data_AF-A0A350Q8L7-F1
#
_entry.id   AF-A0A350Q8L7-F1
#
_cell.length_a   1.000
_cell.length_b   1.000
_cell.length_c   1.000
_cell.angle_alpha   90.00
_cell.angle_beta   90.00
_cell.angle_gamma   90.00
#
_symmetry.space_group_name_H-M   'P 1'
#
loop_
_entity.id
_entity.type
_entity.pdbx_description
1 polymer ?
#
loop_
_entity_poly.entity_id
_entity_poly.type
_entity_poly.pdbx_seq_one_letter_code
_entity_poly.pdbx_strand_id
1 'polypeptide(L)'
;MSEKEEVRQGAGGPPPSIVGIAFVLAVVLAVWMSLRGPQPESVVDVERLSRLATSLGDLAGFRSDAWFLPDEEFLGFVEVPGGPFLMGSDPAIDPLAFDNEWWPGARPQATLDLPSFYVGRYEVTVAQFAVFVDETGYRADDGAFQPPPDHPVATVSWTDALAYARWLE
;
A
#
# COMPACT_ATOMS: atom_id res chain seq x y z
N MET A 1 -1.98 -66.11 -51.79
CA MET A 1 -1.48 -64.74 -51.96
C MET A 1 -2.49 -63.81 -51.31
N SER A 2 -2.29 -63.54 -50.00
CA SER A 2 -1.89 -62.24 -49.44
C SER A 2 -3.15 -61.64 -48.80
N GLU A 3 -3.31 -61.82 -47.49
CA GLU A 3 -2.84 -60.94 -46.40
C GLU A 3 -4.03 -60.15 -45.86
N LYS A 4 -4.04 -59.91 -44.53
CA LYS A 4 -4.98 -59.15 -43.68
C LYS A 4 -5.66 -60.02 -42.62
N GLU A 5 -5.67 -59.68 -41.33
CA GLU A 5 -5.07 -58.56 -40.61
C GLU A 5 -5.02 -58.99 -39.15
N GLU A 6 -3.84 -58.88 -38.53
CA GLU A 6 -3.61 -59.15 -37.12
C GLU A 6 -4.11 -57.96 -36.31
N VAL A 7 -5.30 -58.05 -35.71
CA VAL A 7 -5.78 -57.03 -34.77
C VAL A 7 -5.23 -57.37 -33.37
N ARG A 8 -4.09 -56.77 -33.03
CA ARG A 8 -3.60 -56.65 -31.66
C ARG A 8 -4.67 -55.98 -30.80
N GLN A 9 -5.32 -56.74 -29.94
CA GLN A 9 -6.11 -56.18 -28.83
C GLN A 9 -5.16 -55.50 -27.85
N GLY A 10 -5.23 -54.16 -27.80
CA GLY A 10 -4.61 -53.37 -26.75
C GLY A 10 -5.23 -53.71 -25.40
N ALA A 11 -4.37 -54.05 -24.44
CA ALA A 11 -4.75 -54.28 -23.06
C ALA A 11 -5.29 -52.97 -22.44
N GLY A 12 -6.61 -52.82 -22.41
CA GLY A 12 -7.28 -51.84 -21.57
C GLY A 12 -7.24 -52.32 -20.13
N GLY A 13 -6.28 -51.83 -19.34
CA GLY A 13 -6.28 -52.03 -17.90
C GLY A 13 -7.59 -51.51 -17.26
N PRO A 14 -8.03 -52.08 -16.13
CA PRO A 14 -9.28 -51.68 -15.49
C PRO A 14 -9.26 -50.17 -15.16
N PRO A 15 -10.42 -49.47 -15.29
CA PRO A 15 -10.50 -48.06 -14.95
C PRO A 15 -10.08 -47.86 -13.48
N PRO A 16 -9.30 -46.81 -13.17
CA PRO A 16 -8.86 -46.56 -11.80
C PRO A 16 -10.07 -46.43 -10.88
N SER A 17 -10.03 -47.11 -9.73
CA SER A 17 -11.11 -47.06 -8.76
C SER A 17 -11.28 -45.63 -8.23
N ILE A 18 -12.52 -45.15 -8.18
CA ILE A 18 -12.88 -43.82 -7.66
C ILE A 18 -12.31 -43.61 -6.24
N VAL A 19 -12.28 -44.69 -5.45
CA VAL A 19 -11.70 -44.71 -4.10
C VAL A 19 -10.18 -44.44 -4.12
N GLY A 20 -9.45 -44.98 -5.09
CA GLY A 20 -8.01 -44.75 -5.23
C GLY A 20 -7.69 -43.31 -5.60
N ILE A 21 -8.49 -42.70 -6.48
CA ILE A 21 -8.32 -41.29 -6.87
C ILE A 21 -8.61 -40.36 -5.68
N ALA A 22 -9.69 -40.61 -4.94
CA ALA A 22 -10.03 -39.82 -3.76
C ALA A 22 -8.93 -39.87 -2.68
N PHE A 23 -8.32 -41.04 -2.48
CA PHE A 23 -7.21 -41.22 -1.54
C PHE A 23 -5.96 -40.44 -1.99
N VAL A 24 -5.59 -40.52 -3.28
CA VAL A 24 -4.45 -39.77 -3.83
C VAL A 24 -4.69 -38.27 -3.72
N LEU A 25 -5.90 -37.78 -4.00
CA LEU A 25 -6.24 -36.37 -3.85
C LEU A 25 -6.16 -35.92 -2.39
N ALA A 26 -6.64 -36.72 -1.44
CA ALA A 26 -6.54 -36.42 -0.01
C ALA A 26 -5.08 -36.36 0.47
N VAL A 27 -4.23 -37.28 0.01
CA VAL A 27 -2.80 -37.28 0.33
C VAL A 27 -2.10 -36.08 -0.31
N VAL A 28 -2.40 -35.74 -1.56
CA VAL A 28 -1.84 -34.55 -2.22
C VAL A 28 -2.29 -33.28 -1.50
N LEU A 29 -3.55 -33.18 -1.08
CA LEU A 29 -4.06 -32.04 -0.34
C LEU A 29 -3.36 -31.92 1.03
N ALA A 30 -3.20 -33.03 1.74
CA ALA A 30 -2.53 -33.07 3.05
C ALA A 30 -1.03 -32.74 2.93
N VAL A 31 -0.34 -33.25 1.91
CA VAL A 31 1.06 -32.93 1.62
C VAL A 31 1.19 -31.47 1.19
N TRP A 32 0.29 -30.97 0.35
CA TRP A 32 0.26 -29.57 -0.05
C TRP A 32 -0.03 -28.63 1.12
N MET A 33 -0.90 -29.02 2.05
CA MET A 33 -1.15 -28.31 3.31
C MET A 33 0.05 -28.39 4.26
N SER A 34 0.82 -29.49 4.26
CA SER A 34 2.00 -29.67 5.10
C SER A 34 3.24 -28.95 4.56
N LEU A 35 3.38 -28.86 3.24
CA LEU A 35 4.44 -28.12 2.55
C LEU A 35 4.16 -26.61 2.49
N ARG A 36 2.89 -26.21 2.52
CA ARG A 36 2.49 -24.85 2.91
C ARG A 36 2.60 -24.75 4.42
N GLY A 37 3.81 -24.60 4.94
CA GLY A 37 4.02 -24.20 6.33
C GLY A 37 3.08 -23.06 6.71
N PRO A 38 2.71 -22.92 8.00
CA PRO A 38 1.73 -21.93 8.46
C PRO A 38 2.03 -20.61 7.75
N GLN A 39 1.09 -20.15 6.93
CA GLN A 39 1.20 -18.82 6.36
C GLN A 39 1.41 -17.91 7.55
N PRO A 40 2.40 -16.99 7.55
CA PRO A 40 2.40 -15.96 8.57
C PRO A 40 1.03 -15.33 8.49
N GLU A 41 0.20 -15.55 9.52
CA GLU A 41 -1.06 -14.84 9.60
C GLU A 41 -0.68 -13.38 9.46
N SER A 42 -1.38 -12.66 8.58
CA SER A 42 -1.30 -11.22 8.60
C SER A 42 -1.82 -10.80 9.97
N VAL A 43 -0.93 -10.67 10.94
CA VAL A 43 -1.22 -10.20 12.28
C VAL A 43 -1.37 -8.69 12.20
N VAL A 44 -2.33 -8.24 11.39
CA VAL A 44 -2.97 -6.99 11.72
C VAL A 44 -3.76 -7.33 12.96
N ASP A 45 -3.16 -7.03 14.11
CA ASP A 45 -3.66 -7.42 15.41
C ASP A 45 -5.07 -6.86 15.57
N VAL A 46 -6.08 -7.74 15.53
CA VAL A 46 -7.50 -7.36 15.52
C VAL A 46 -7.85 -6.53 16.76
N GLU A 47 -7.14 -6.76 17.86
CA GLU A 47 -7.25 -5.96 19.07
C GLU A 47 -6.70 -4.54 18.85
N ARG A 48 -5.62 -4.40 18.08
CA ARG A 48 -5.02 -3.12 17.71
C ARG A 48 -5.88 -2.35 16.70
N LEU A 49 -6.44 -3.01 15.70
CA LEU A 49 -7.44 -2.43 14.80
C LEU A 49 -8.69 -1.99 15.55
N SER A 50 -9.14 -2.78 16.53
CA SER A 50 -10.28 -2.42 17.39
C SER A 50 -9.97 -1.20 18.26
N ARG A 51 -8.76 -1.11 18.83
CA ARG A 51 -8.31 0.08 19.57
C ARG A 51 -8.21 1.30 18.68
N LEU A 52 -7.65 1.15 17.47
CA LEU A 52 -7.60 2.22 16.48
C LEU A 52 -9.01 2.65 16.08
N ALA A 53 -9.89 1.73 15.69
CA ALA A 53 -11.28 2.02 15.36
C ALA A 53 -12.03 2.74 16.50
N THR A 54 -11.77 2.35 17.75
CA THR A 54 -12.33 3.02 18.94
C THR A 54 -11.77 4.43 19.11
N SER A 55 -10.46 4.63 18.94
CA SER A 55 -9.82 5.95 19.05
C SER A 55 -10.15 6.88 17.89
N LEU A 56 -10.38 6.30 16.71
CA LEU A 56 -10.69 7.02 15.48
C LEU A 56 -12.06 7.71 15.59
N GLY A 57 -13.05 7.06 16.21
CA GLY A 57 -14.41 7.59 16.35
C GLY A 57 -14.53 8.94 17.08
N ASP A 58 -13.54 9.30 17.90
CA ASP A 58 -13.53 10.48 18.78
C ASP A 58 -12.43 11.51 18.42
N LEU A 59 -11.84 11.44 17.21
CA LEU A 59 -10.79 12.39 16.80
C LEU A 59 -11.34 13.80 16.60
N ALA A 60 -11.20 14.64 17.62
CA ALA A 60 -11.60 16.03 17.58
C ALA A 60 -10.89 16.79 16.44
N GLY A 61 -11.65 17.58 15.68
CA GLY A 61 -11.14 18.34 14.54
C GLY A 61 -10.98 17.52 13.26
N PHE A 62 -11.35 16.23 13.26
CA PHE A 62 -11.33 15.37 12.08
C PHE A 62 -12.71 14.78 11.81
N ARG A 63 -12.99 14.58 10.52
CA ARG A 63 -14.28 14.07 10.04
C ARG A 63 -14.24 12.56 9.86
N SER A 64 -14.92 11.84 10.73
CA SER A 64 -15.05 10.37 10.63
C SER A 64 -15.85 9.92 9.41
N ASP A 65 -16.68 10.78 8.84
CA ASP A 65 -17.42 10.56 7.59
C ASP A 65 -16.63 10.93 6.32
N ALA A 66 -15.39 11.43 6.48
CA ALA A 66 -14.53 11.87 5.38
C ALA A 66 -13.07 11.45 5.62
N TRP A 67 -12.84 10.14 5.82
CA TRP A 67 -11.50 9.54 5.94
C TRP A 67 -10.60 10.17 7.02
N PHE A 68 -11.18 10.78 8.06
CA PHE A 68 -10.46 11.56 9.07
C PHE A 68 -9.65 12.71 8.48
N LEU A 69 -10.17 13.35 7.42
CA LEU A 69 -9.66 14.64 6.96
C LEU A 69 -10.05 15.75 7.95
N PRO A 70 -9.26 16.85 8.02
CA PRO A 70 -9.58 17.99 8.87
C PRO A 70 -11.01 18.50 8.65
N ASP A 71 -11.71 18.81 9.74
CA ASP A 71 -13.00 19.51 9.73
C ASP A 71 -12.79 21.02 9.50
N GLU A 72 -12.13 21.33 8.40
CA GLU A 72 -11.80 22.68 7.93
C GLU A 72 -12.34 22.89 6.50
N GLU A 73 -12.33 24.14 6.03
CA GLU A 73 -12.63 24.46 4.64
C GLU A 73 -11.75 23.63 3.68
N PHE A 74 -12.33 23.19 2.56
CA PHE A 74 -11.67 22.32 1.59
C PHE A 74 -11.01 21.06 2.21
N LEU A 75 -11.55 20.55 3.33
CA LEU A 75 -11.01 19.37 4.01
C LEU A 75 -9.53 19.52 4.41
N GLY A 76 -9.11 20.76 4.72
CA GLY A 76 -7.74 21.09 5.10
C GLY A 76 -6.77 21.26 3.93
N PHE A 77 -7.24 21.23 2.68
CA PHE A 77 -6.42 21.61 1.53
C PHE A 77 -6.37 23.13 1.38
N VAL A 78 -5.19 23.64 1.03
CA VAL A 78 -4.98 25.06 0.75
C VAL A 78 -4.57 25.26 -0.71
N GLU A 79 -5.13 26.28 -1.35
CA GLU A 79 -4.70 26.68 -2.69
C GLU A 79 -3.34 27.37 -2.63
N VAL A 80 -2.43 26.92 -3.49
CA VAL A 80 -1.19 27.61 -3.84
C VAL A 80 -1.41 28.25 -5.20
N PRO A 81 -1.51 29.59 -5.28
CA PRO A 81 -1.73 30.28 -6.54
C PRO A 81 -0.58 30.03 -7.53
N GLY A 82 -0.93 29.87 -8.80
CA GLY A 82 0.05 29.73 -9.87
C GLY A 82 0.88 30.99 -10.10
N GLY A 83 2.08 30.80 -10.65
CA GLY A 83 2.99 31.86 -11.02
C GLY A 83 4.46 31.49 -10.82
N PRO A 84 5.35 32.50 -10.93
CA PRO A 84 6.78 32.30 -10.78
C PRO A 84 7.16 32.01 -9.33
N PHE A 85 7.87 30.90 -9.10
CA PHE A 85 8.43 30.47 -7.84
C PHE A 85 9.96 30.35 -7.93
N LEU A 86 10.68 31.01 -7.03
CA LEU A 86 12.12 30.84 -6.91
C LEU A 86 12.42 29.64 -6.00
N MET A 87 12.92 28.55 -6.59
CA MET A 87 13.23 27.32 -5.87
C MET A 87 14.73 27.16 -5.65
N GLY A 88 15.12 26.68 -4.46
CA GLY A 88 16.50 26.54 -4.02
C GLY A 88 16.85 27.55 -2.93
N SER A 89 18.08 27.50 -2.43
CA SER A 89 18.53 28.32 -1.30
C SER A 89 19.50 29.42 -1.76
N ASP A 90 19.46 30.59 -1.14
CA ASP A 90 20.45 31.65 -1.38
C ASP A 90 21.72 31.32 -0.56
N PRO A 91 22.88 31.06 -1.19
CA PRO A 91 24.11 30.71 -0.47
C PRO A 91 24.62 31.80 0.48
N ALA A 92 24.21 33.06 0.28
CA ALA A 92 24.54 34.14 1.20
C ALA A 92 23.72 34.08 2.51
N ILE A 93 22.54 33.46 2.48
CA ILE A 93 21.65 33.26 3.63
C ILE A 93 21.91 31.89 4.27
N ASP A 94 22.09 30.86 3.43
CA ASP A 94 22.30 29.48 3.82
C ASP A 94 23.63 28.95 3.26
N PRO A 95 24.76 29.27 3.92
CA PRO A 95 26.08 28.89 3.45
C PRO A 95 26.40 27.40 3.69
N LEU A 96 25.51 26.66 4.36
CA LEU A 96 25.70 25.24 4.69
C LEU A 96 24.91 24.30 3.79
N ALA A 97 24.19 24.83 2.79
CA ALA A 97 23.50 24.05 1.78
C ALA A 97 24.45 23.07 1.09
N PHE A 98 24.05 21.80 1.01
CA PHE A 98 24.85 20.77 0.36
C PHE A 98 24.74 20.84 -1.17
N ASP A 99 25.75 20.39 -1.89
CA ASP A 99 25.75 20.40 -3.37
C ASP A 99 24.57 19.64 -4.00
N ASN A 100 24.03 18.63 -3.30
CA ASN A 100 22.86 17.86 -3.76
C ASN A 100 21.51 18.61 -3.57
N GLU A 101 21.52 19.77 -2.92
CA GLU A 101 20.38 20.68 -2.80
C GLU A 101 20.35 21.69 -3.97
N TRP A 102 21.39 21.71 -4.80
CA TRP A 102 21.48 22.61 -5.94
C TRP A 102 20.86 22.01 -7.20
N TRP A 103 20.39 22.89 -8.08
CA TRP A 103 19.88 22.52 -9.39
C TRP A 103 21.00 21.94 -10.28
N PRO A 104 20.65 21.10 -11.26
CA PRO A 104 21.60 20.62 -12.27
C PRO A 104 22.42 21.77 -12.88
N GLY A 105 23.73 21.55 -12.94
CA GLY A 105 24.70 22.57 -13.34
C GLY A 105 25.19 23.47 -12.19
N ALA A 106 25.05 23.03 -10.94
CA ALA A 106 25.50 23.74 -9.73
C ALA A 106 24.88 25.13 -9.55
N ARG A 107 23.59 25.25 -9.92
CA ARG A 107 22.85 26.50 -9.73
C ARG A 107 22.13 26.44 -8.38
N PRO A 108 22.40 27.33 -7.42
CA PRO A 108 21.79 27.26 -6.10
C PRO A 108 20.28 27.57 -6.14
N GLN A 109 19.82 28.30 -7.16
CA GLN A 109 18.42 28.65 -7.35
C GLN A 109 18.00 28.61 -8.82
N ALA A 110 16.71 28.37 -9.07
CA ALA A 110 16.08 28.53 -10.37
C ALA A 110 14.62 28.98 -10.21
N THR A 111 14.14 29.82 -11.13
CA THR A 111 12.73 30.20 -11.21
C THR A 111 11.96 29.16 -12.01
N LEU A 112 10.86 28.69 -11.45
CA LEU A 112 9.88 27.82 -12.07
C LEU A 112 8.57 28.58 -12.26
N ASP A 113 7.86 28.32 -13.35
CA ASP A 113 6.48 28.77 -13.51
C ASP A 113 5.56 27.59 -13.19
N LEU A 114 4.80 27.69 -12.10
CA LEU A 114 3.95 26.62 -11.60
C LEU A 114 2.47 26.96 -11.83
N PRO A 115 1.62 25.98 -12.21
CA PRO A 115 0.19 26.20 -12.23
C PRO A 115 -0.35 26.38 -10.80
N SER A 116 -1.59 26.87 -10.66
CA SER A 116 -2.29 26.76 -9.37
C SER A 116 -2.50 25.29 -9.01
N PHE A 117 -2.31 24.94 -7.75
CA PHE A 117 -2.60 23.60 -7.23
C PHE A 117 -3.04 23.68 -5.77
N TYR A 118 -3.57 22.58 -5.24
CA TYR A 118 -3.90 22.45 -3.82
C TYR A 118 -2.90 21.52 -3.15
N VAL A 119 -2.55 21.82 -1.91
CA VAL A 119 -1.72 20.96 -1.06
C VAL A 119 -2.39 20.82 0.30
N GLY A 120 -2.26 19.64 0.91
CA GLY A 120 -2.69 19.45 2.29
C GLY A 120 -1.95 20.43 3.21
N ARG A 121 -2.68 21.13 4.07
CA ARG A 121 -2.09 22.05 5.06
C ARG A 121 -1.22 21.32 6.08
N TYR A 122 -1.58 20.08 6.37
CA TYR A 122 -0.93 19.19 7.33
C TYR A 122 -0.48 17.92 6.63
N GLU A 123 0.47 17.22 7.24
CA GLU A 123 0.88 15.88 6.81
C GLU A 123 -0.28 14.87 6.94
N VAL A 124 -0.21 13.81 6.13
CA VAL A 124 -1.15 12.68 6.22
C VAL A 124 -1.02 12.03 7.60
N THR A 125 -2.14 11.84 8.28
CA THR A 125 -2.16 11.29 9.64
C THR A 125 -2.19 9.76 9.65
N VAL A 126 -1.83 9.17 10.79
CA VAL A 126 -1.96 7.72 11.03
C VAL A 126 -3.41 7.25 10.79
N ALA A 127 -4.40 8.06 11.20
CA ALA A 127 -5.81 7.78 10.98
C ALA A 127 -6.17 7.68 9.50
N GLN A 128 -5.76 8.67 8.70
CA GLN A 128 -6.02 8.71 7.26
C GLN A 128 -5.36 7.54 6.54
N PHE A 129 -4.11 7.23 6.90
CA PHE A 129 -3.38 6.10 6.32
C PHE A 129 -3.96 4.74 6.74
N ALA A 130 -4.50 4.63 7.96
CA ALA A 130 -5.18 3.43 8.42
C ALA A 130 -6.44 3.13 7.61
N VAL A 131 -7.22 4.15 7.22
CA VAL A 131 -8.40 3.93 6.36
C VAL A 131 -7.99 3.38 4.99
N PHE A 132 -6.93 3.92 4.38
CA PHE A 132 -6.38 3.37 3.15
C PHE A 132 -6.02 1.89 3.28
N VAL A 133 -5.32 1.52 4.36
CA VAL A 133 -4.90 0.12 4.59
C VAL A 133 -6.10 -0.80 4.80
N ASP A 134 -7.11 -0.35 5.55
CA ASP A 134 -8.33 -1.12 5.81
C ASP A 134 -9.15 -1.34 4.52
N GLU A 135 -9.38 -0.29 3.73
CA GLU A 135 -10.18 -0.38 2.51
C GLU A 135 -9.52 -1.20 1.40
N THR A 136 -8.18 -1.15 1.31
CA THR A 136 -7.44 -1.79 0.21
C THR A 136 -6.82 -3.14 0.59
N GLY A 137 -6.71 -3.45 1.88
CA GLY A 137 -5.94 -4.59 2.38
C GLY A 137 -4.43 -4.46 2.13
N TYR A 138 -3.94 -3.23 1.93
CA TYR A 138 -2.52 -2.95 1.69
C TYR A 138 -1.65 -3.37 2.88
N ARG A 139 -0.49 -3.97 2.62
CA ARG A 139 0.45 -4.37 3.69
C ARG A 139 1.43 -3.25 3.99
N ALA A 140 1.19 -2.53 5.07
CA ALA A 140 2.09 -1.52 5.61
C ALA A 140 2.93 -2.04 6.79
N ASP A 141 4.01 -1.34 7.11
CA ASP A 141 4.82 -1.61 8.31
C ASP A 141 4.04 -1.26 9.59
N ASP A 142 4.11 -2.13 10.61
CA ASP A 142 3.40 -1.94 11.89
C ASP A 142 3.84 -0.67 12.64
N GLY A 143 5.04 -0.17 12.34
CA GLY A 143 5.61 1.09 12.80
C GLY A 143 4.80 2.31 12.37
N ALA A 144 4.07 2.23 11.26
CA ALA A 144 3.20 3.31 10.77
C ALA A 144 2.01 3.59 11.71
N PHE A 145 1.64 2.60 12.53
CA PHE A 145 0.49 2.68 13.44
C PHE A 145 0.90 2.76 14.92
N GLN A 146 2.20 2.97 15.21
CA GLN A 146 2.69 3.18 16.58
C GLN A 146 2.37 4.59 17.12
N PRO A 147 2.48 5.67 16.33
CA PRO A 147 2.10 7.00 16.79
C PRO A 147 0.58 7.15 17.02
N PRO A 148 0.14 8.19 17.74
CA PRO A 148 -1.28 8.51 17.89
C PRO A 148 -1.98 8.73 16.54
N PRO A 149 -3.30 8.47 16.43
CA PRO A 149 -4.02 8.54 15.15
C PRO A 149 -4.02 9.92 14.48
N ASP A 150 -3.94 11.00 15.25
CA ASP A 150 -3.92 12.40 14.80
C ASP A 150 -2.50 12.92 14.49
N HIS A 151 -1.47 12.11 14.71
CA HIS A 151 -0.09 12.45 14.35
C HIS A 151 0.20 12.10 12.89
N PRO A 152 1.21 12.76 12.27
CA PRO A 152 1.70 12.38 10.96
C PRO A 152 2.09 10.91 10.92
N VAL A 153 1.67 10.20 9.87
CA VAL A 153 2.11 8.83 9.63
C VAL A 153 3.62 8.85 9.35
N ALA A 154 4.34 7.96 10.04
CA ALA A 154 5.78 7.78 9.91
C ALA A 154 6.09 6.33 9.54
N THR A 155 7.36 5.99 9.32
CA THR A 155 7.78 4.61 8.99
C THR A 155 7.13 4.07 7.71
N VAL A 156 6.75 4.97 6.80
CA VAL A 156 6.25 4.63 5.46
C VAL A 156 7.36 4.83 4.43
N SER A 157 7.44 3.92 3.47
CA SER A 157 8.34 4.03 2.33
C SER A 157 7.77 4.96 1.26
N TRP A 158 8.62 5.36 0.32
CA TRP A 158 8.15 6.10 -0.87
C TRP A 158 7.09 5.32 -1.66
N THR A 159 7.19 3.99 -1.72
CA THR A 159 6.18 3.15 -2.39
C THR A 159 4.84 3.15 -1.65
N ASP A 160 4.85 3.20 -0.32
CA ASP A 160 3.62 3.29 0.48
C ASP A 160 2.94 4.65 0.27
N ALA A 161 3.71 5.73 0.27
CA ALA A 161 3.21 7.07 0.00
C ALA A 161 2.60 7.19 -1.42
N LEU A 162 3.24 6.57 -2.43
CA LEU A 162 2.71 6.53 -3.78
C LEU A 162 1.44 5.68 -3.89
N ALA A 163 1.38 4.55 -3.18
CA ALA A 163 0.18 3.71 -3.14
C ALA A 163 -1.00 4.45 -2.50
N TYR A 164 -0.76 5.15 -1.39
CA TYR A 164 -1.75 6.00 -0.74
C TYR A 164 -2.25 7.11 -1.67
N ALA A 165 -1.34 7.86 -2.32
CA ALA A 165 -1.71 8.94 -3.21
C ALA A 165 -2.55 8.46 -4.41
N ARG A 166 -2.26 7.28 -4.95
CA ARG A 166 -3.04 6.68 -6.06
C ARG A 166 -4.41 6.19 -5.64
N TRP A 167 -4.60 5.81 -4.38
CA TRP A 167 -5.93 5.45 -3.88
C TRP A 167 -6.87 6.66 -3.78
N LEU A 168 -6.31 7.87 -3.69
CA LEU A 168 -7.08 9.12 -3.69
C LEU A 168 -7.47 9.63 -5.10
N GLU A 169 -6.91 9.05 -6.18
CA GLU A 169 -7.25 9.40 -7.58
C GLU A 169 -8.57 8.76 -8.06
#